data_AF-A0A7X9KP28-F1
#
_entry.id   AF-A0A7X9KP28-F1
#
_cell.length_a   1.000
_cell.length_b   1.000
_cell.length_c   1.000
_cell.angle_alpha   90.00
_cell.angle_beta   90.00
_cell.angle_gamma   90.00
#
_symmetry.space_group_name_H-M   'P 1'
#
loop_
_entity.id
_entity.type
_entity.pdbx_description
1 polymer ?
#
loop_
_entity_poly.entity_id
_entity_poly.type
_entity_poly.pdbx_seq_one_letter_code
_entity_poly.pdbx_strand_id
1 'polypeptide(L)' 'DFFTKAYFSQHIGLRKPNADIFEFVLNDAKIKASETLFIDDTPVNIEAAKNLGIKTHFLPAGDLIENINYKLL' A
#
# COMPACT_ATOMS: atom_id res chain seq x y z
N ASP A 1 10.37 -4.23 -16.27
CA ASP A 1 10.73 -3.89 -14.88
C ASP A 1 10.04 -2.62 -14.44
N PHE A 2 9.12 -2.73 -13.48
CA PHE A 2 8.37 -1.59 -12.92
C PHE A 2 8.47 -1.49 -11.39
N PHE A 3 8.93 -2.55 -10.72
CA PHE A 3 8.98 -2.65 -9.26
C PHE A 3 10.37 -3.09 -8.81
N THR A 4 10.86 -2.49 -7.73
CA THR A 4 12.09 -2.94 -7.05
C THR A 4 11.92 -4.33 -6.44
N LYS A 5 10.72 -4.65 -5.93
CA LYS A 5 10.34 -5.95 -5.38
C LYS A 5 8.82 -6.13 -5.47
N ALA A 6 8.37 -7.37 -5.63
CA ALA A 6 6.96 -7.73 -5.62
C ALA A 6 6.65 -8.69 -4.46
N TYR A 7 5.55 -8.42 -3.75
CA TYR A 7 5.06 -9.23 -2.65
C TYR A 7 3.74 -9.88 -3.05
N PHE A 8 3.75 -11.21 -3.16
CA PHE A 8 2.56 -11.98 -3.52
C PHE A 8 2.03 -12.70 -2.27
N SER A 9 0.78 -12.47 -1.92
CA SER A 9 0.13 -13.06 -0.72
C SER A 9 0.28 -14.58 -0.67
N GLN A 10 0.12 -15.26 -1.81
CA GLN A 10 0.28 -16.71 -1.95
C GLN A 10 1.69 -17.22 -1.57
N HIS A 11 2.73 -16.41 -1.69
CA HIS A 11 4.11 -16.81 -1.37
C HIS A 11 4.46 -16.56 0.09
N ILE A 12 3.89 -15.52 0.70
CA ILE A 12 4.24 -15.09 2.06
C ILE A 12 3.20 -15.49 3.11
N GLY A 13 2.03 -15.99 2.70
CA GLY A 13 0.97 -16.45 3.60
C GLY A 13 0.23 -15.34 4.35
N LEU A 14 0.45 -14.07 3.98
CA LEU A 14 -0.16 -12.90 4.57
C LEU A 14 -1.11 -12.24 3.57
N ARG A 15 -2.18 -11.61 4.04
CA ARG A 15 -3.18 -10.98 3.16
C ARG A 15 -3.70 -9.68 3.72
N LYS A 16 -3.98 -8.74 2.82
CA LYS A 16 -4.79 -7.57 3.15
C LYS A 16 -6.22 -8.00 3.49
N PRO A 17 -6.93 -7.28 4.38
CA PRO A 17 -6.53 -6.06 5.08
C PRO A 17 -5.86 -6.31 6.44
N ASN A 18 -5.37 -7.53 6.74
CA ASN A 18 -4.70 -7.77 8.02
C ASN A 18 -3.49 -6.84 8.19
N ALA A 19 -3.18 -6.40 9.40
CA ALA A 19 -2.06 -5.48 9.63
C ALA A 19 -0.69 -6.10 9.29
N ASP A 20 -0.55 -7.41 9.52
CA ASP A 20 0.69 -8.17 9.37
C ASP A 20 1.34 -8.06 7.98
N ILE A 21 0.57 -8.02 6.90
CA ILE A 21 1.10 -7.86 5.54
C ILE A 21 1.78 -6.51 5.34
N PHE A 22 1.19 -5.44 5.86
CA PHE A 22 1.70 -4.09 5.70
C PHE A 22 2.97 -3.92 6.53
N GLU A 23 2.95 -4.36 7.78
CA GLU A 23 4.12 -4.36 8.67
C GLU A 23 5.27 -5.19 8.08
N PHE A 24 4.96 -6.38 7.54
CA PHE A 24 5.94 -7.24 6.86
C PHE A 24 6.60 -6.51 5.68
N VAL A 25 5.80 -5.89 4.80
CA VAL A 25 6.32 -5.18 3.63
C VAL A 25 7.18 -3.98 4.04
N LEU A 26 6.74 -3.17 5.01
CA LEU A 26 7.53 -2.04 5.51
C LEU A 26 8.88 -2.48 6.05
N ASN A 27 8.90 -3.55 6.86
CA ASN A 27 10.11 -4.08 7.48
C ASN A 27 11.07 -4.71 6.45
N ASP A 28 10.56 -5.55 5.55
CA ASP A 28 11.38 -6.23 4.54
C ASP A 28 11.92 -5.23 3.50
N ALA A 29 11.11 -4.25 3.07
CA ALA A 29 11.54 -3.19 2.16
C ALA A 29 12.40 -2.11 2.84
N LYS A 30 12.47 -2.11 4.19
CA LYS A 30 13.18 -1.10 5.02
C LYS A 30 12.72 0.33 4.75
N ILE A 31 11.41 0.54 4.61
CA ILE A 31 10.78 1.84 4.39
C ILE A 31 9.90 2.22 5.58
N LYS A 32 9.74 3.53 5.83
CA LYS A 32 8.89 4.03 6.90
C LYS A 32 7.46 4.22 6.42
N ALA A 33 6.49 3.88 7.27
CA ALA A 33 5.07 4.11 7.00
C ALA A 33 4.78 5.57 6.61
N SER A 34 5.32 6.53 7.37
CA SER A 34 5.12 7.97 7.15
C SER A 34 5.69 8.51 5.84
N GLU A 35 6.62 7.79 5.22
CA GLU A 35 7.27 8.13 3.95
C GLU A 35 6.71 7.29 2.79
N THR A 36 5.74 6.43 3.05
CA THR A 36 5.18 5.47 2.08
C THR A 36 3.76 5.83 1.70
N LEU A 37 3.47 5.84 0.39
CA LEU A 37 2.12 5.95 -0.17
C LEU A 37 1.63 4.58 -0.61
N PHE A 38 0.50 4.14 -0.04
CA PHE A 38 -0.22 2.93 -0.45
C PHE A 38 -1.44 3.29 -1.31
N ILE A 39 -1.52 2.69 -2.49
CA ILE A 39 -2.58 2.92 -3.48
C ILE A 39 -3.33 1.60 -3.67
N ASP A 40 -4.65 1.62 -3.51
CA ASP A 40 -5.51 0.44 -3.59
C ASP A 40 -6.95 0.85 -3.94
N ASP A 41 -7.67 -0.02 -4.61
CA ASP A 41 -9.06 0.17 -5.05
C ASP A 41 -10.08 -0.38 -4.04
N THR A 42 -9.62 -0.96 -2.93
CA THR A 42 -10.48 -1.56 -1.90
C THR A 42 -10.46 -0.71 -0.62
N PRO A 43 -11.60 -0.13 -0.20
CA PRO A 43 -11.64 0.78 0.95
C PRO A 43 -11.13 0.18 2.26
N VAL A 44 -11.40 -1.11 2.52
CA VAL A 44 -10.94 -1.77 3.76
C VAL A 44 -9.42 -1.93 3.81
N ASN A 45 -8.74 -2.05 2.66
CA ASN A 45 -7.28 -2.08 2.60
C ASN A 45 -6.69 -0.70 2.89
N ILE A 46 -7.34 0.35 2.37
CA ILE A 46 -6.95 1.75 2.60
C ILE A 46 -7.01 2.09 4.09
N GLU A 47 -8.11 1.77 4.77
CA GLU A 47 -8.24 2.07 6.20
C GLU A 47 -7.25 1.25 7.05
N ALA A 48 -7.01 -0.02 6.71
CA ALA A 48 -6.01 -0.83 7.41
C ALA A 48 -4.60 -0.25 7.31
N ALA A 49 -4.17 0.16 6.12
CA ALA A 49 -2.86 0.79 5.91
C ALA A 49 -2.76 2.14 6.65
N LYS A 50 -3.83 2.95 6.59
CA LYS A 50 -3.89 4.27 7.24
C LYS A 50 -3.75 4.16 8.76
N ASN A 51 -4.35 3.15 9.38
CA ASN A 51 -4.24 2.89 10.82
C ASN A 51 -2.81 2.56 11.28
N LEU A 52 -1.94 2.15 10.35
CA LEU A 52 -0.51 1.89 10.60
C LEU A 52 0.37 3.12 10.32
N GLY A 53 -0.23 4.28 10.05
CA GLY A 53 0.49 5.52 9.73
C GLY A 53 1.03 5.59 8.30
N ILE A 54 0.58 4.69 7.41
CA ILE A 54 0.91 4.73 5.99
C ILE A 54 0.04 5.80 5.32
N LYS A 55 0.62 6.62 4.45
CA LYS A 55 -0.17 7.54 3.61
C LYS A 55 -0.97 6.72 2.61
N THR A 56 -2.22 7.06 2.35
CA THR A 56 -3.06 6.26 1.46
C THR A 56 -3.73 7.10 0.39
N HIS A 57 -3.95 6.47 -0.77
CA HIS A 57 -4.80 7.01 -1.83
C HIS A 57 -5.73 5.91 -2.34
N PHE A 58 -7.03 6.13 -2.19
CA PHE A 58 -8.04 5.25 -2.76
C PHE A 58 -8.14 5.52 -4.28
N LEU A 59 -7.91 4.50 -5.09
CA LEU A 59 -7.96 4.60 -6.55
C LEU A 59 -9.11 3.73 -7.07
N PRO A 60 -10.30 4.30 -7.31
CA PRO A 60 -11.45 3.52 -7.79
C PRO A 60 -11.20 2.97 -9.20
N ALA A 61 -11.94 1.91 -9.55
CA ALA A 61 -11.85 1.32 -10.88
C ALA A 61 -12.14 2.35 -11.98
N GLY A 62 -11.26 2.40 -12.99
CA GLY A 62 -11.35 3.34 -14.11
C GLY A 62 -10.49 4.59 -13.93
N ASP A 63 -10.03 4.89 -12.72
CA ASP A 63 -9.05 5.95 -12.49
C ASP A 63 -7.62 5.48 -12.76
N LEU A 64 -6.73 6.44 -12.96
CA LEU A 64 -5.35 6.25 -13.36
C LEU A 64 -4.40 6.92 -12.37
N ILE A 65 -3.28 6.25 -12.06
CA ILE A 65 -2.27 6.73 -11.11
C ILE A 65 -1.66 8.06 -11.56
N GLU A 66 -1.57 8.28 -12.87
CA GLU A 66 -1.06 9.51 -13.50
C GLU A 66 -1.88 10.76 -13.13
N ASN A 67 -3.15 10.57 -12.73
CA ASN A 67 -4.03 11.65 -12.33
C ASN A 67 -3.91 12.00 -10.84
N ILE A 68 -3.11 11.25 -10.07
CA ILE A 68 -2.93 11.50 -8.64
C ILE A 68 -2.01 12.72 -8.46
N ASN A 69 -2.50 13.74 -7.77
CA ASN A 69 -1.67 14.87 -7.35
C ASN A 69 -0.85 14.51 -6.11
N TYR A 70 0.25 13.77 -6.31
CA TYR A 70 1.13 13.29 -5.24
C TYR A 70 1.82 14.40 -4.44
N LYS A 71 1.82 15.66 -4.91
CA LYS A 71 2.36 16.79 -4.14
C LYS A 71 1.47 17.22 -2.98
N LEU A 72 0.23 16.74 -2.94
CA LEU A 72 -0.76 17.02 -1.89
C LEU A 72 -0.88 15.87 -0.87
N LEU A 73 -0.08 14.81 -1.00
CA LEU A 73 -0.10 13.59 -0.17
C LEU A 73 1.10 13.56 0.79
#